data_AF-A0A1N7M7J0-F1
#
_entry.id   AF-A0A1N7M7J0-F1
#
_cell.length_a   1.000
_cell.length_b   1.000
_cell.length_c   1.000
_cell.angle_alpha   90.00
_cell.angle_beta   90.00
_cell.angle_gamma   90.00
#
_symmetry.space_group_name_H-M   'P 1'
#
loop_
_entity.id
_entity.type
_entity.pdbx_description
1 polymer ?
#
loop_
_entity_poly.entity_id
_entity_poly.type
_entity_poly.pdbx_seq_one_letter_code
_entity_poly.pdbx_strand_id
1 'polypeptide(L)' 'MGWSPDKRRYFGAKEALVISENRLNREFSASRPNEKWVTDITYLPIQGRFYYLSAIIDLFNNEVIAYRISKRNNIR' A
#
# COMPACT_ATOMS: atom_id res chain seq x y z
N MET A 1 -30.53 -7.40 -31.46
CA MET A 1 -30.36 -6.61 -30.21
C MET A 1 -29.24 -7.26 -29.41
N GLY A 2 -28.01 -6.76 -29.54
CA GLY A 2 -26.84 -7.30 -28.81
C GLY A 2 -26.25 -6.21 -27.93
N TRP A 3 -26.42 -6.35 -26.62
CA TRP A 3 -25.75 -5.51 -25.63
C TRP A 3 -24.24 -5.80 -25.68
N SER A 4 -23.42 -4.79 -25.98
CA SER A 4 -21.96 -4.86 -25.82
C SER A 4 -21.59 -3.99 -24.61
N PRO A 5 -20.99 -4.55 -23.54
CA PRO A 5 -20.57 -3.74 -22.41
C PRO A 5 -19.44 -2.82 -22.85
N ASP A 6 -19.60 -1.52 -22.63
CA ASP A 6 -18.52 -0.55 -22.78
C ASP A 6 -17.35 -0.97 -21.88
N LYS A 7 -16.26 -1.45 -22.49
CA LYS A 7 -15.02 -1.74 -21.77
C LYS A 7 -14.51 -0.41 -21.25
N ARG A 8 -14.64 -0.18 -19.94
CA ARG A 8 -14.02 0.97 -19.26
C ARG A 8 -12.57 1.06 -19.71
N ARG A 9 -12.24 2.15 -20.40
CA ARG A 9 -10.86 2.43 -20.80
C ARG A 9 -10.04 2.56 -19.53
N TYR A 10 -9.12 1.64 -19.29
CA TYR A 10 -8.11 1.79 -18.26
C TYR A 10 -7.27 3.00 -18.64
N PHE A 11 -7.56 4.15 -18.03
CA PHE A 11 -6.73 5.35 -18.14
C PHE A 11 -5.54 5.23 -17.18
N GLY A 12 -4.61 4.36 -17.53
CA GLY A 12 -3.28 4.30 -16.96
C GLY A 12 -2.34 4.01 -18.11
N ALA A 13 -1.34 4.87 -18.32
CA ALA A 13 -0.25 4.54 -19.23
C ALA A 13 0.26 3.14 -18.85
N LYS A 14 0.45 2.26 -19.84
CA LYS A 14 1.08 0.96 -19.60
C LYS A 14 2.54 1.24 -19.22
N GLU A 15 2.78 1.49 -17.93
CA GLU A 15 4.12 1.42 -17.40
C GLU A 15 4.66 0.02 -17.67
N ALA A 16 5.95 -0.08 -17.99
CA ALA A 16 6.59 -1.37 -18.21
C ALA A 16 6.39 -2.22 -16.94
N LEU A 17 5.75 -3.37 -17.08
CA LEU A 17 5.51 -4.28 -15.96
C LEU A 17 6.86 -4.86 -15.52
N VAL A 18 7.46 -4.27 -14.48
CA VAL A 18 8.66 -4.83 -13.84
C VAL A 18 8.21 -5.95 -12.92
N ILE A 19 8.39 -7.20 -13.34
CA ILE A 19 8.13 -8.37 -12.49
C ILE A 19 9.39 -8.64 -11.67
N SER A 20 9.34 -8.33 -10.38
CA SER A 20 10.38 -8.69 -9.41
C SER A 20 10.09 -10.02 -8.74
N GLU A 21 11.14 -10.73 -8.31
CA GLU A 21 11.01 -11.93 -7.49
C GLU A 21 10.31 -11.62 -6.15
N ASN A 22 9.35 -12.46 -5.74
CA ASN A 22 8.70 -12.35 -4.44
C ASN A 22 9.61 -12.90 -3.33
N ARG A 23 10.55 -12.07 -2.89
CA ARG A 23 11.51 -12.42 -1.82
C ARG A 23 10.87 -12.60 -0.45
N LEU A 24 9.74 -11.93 -0.19
CA LEU A 24 9.08 -11.99 1.12
C LEU A 24 8.28 -13.28 1.30
N ASN A 25 7.67 -13.79 0.23
CA ASN A 25 6.87 -15.03 0.22
C ASN A 25 5.83 -15.14 1.36
N ARG A 26 5.21 -14.00 1.74
CA ARG A 26 4.28 -13.90 2.90
C ARG A 26 4.89 -14.28 4.25
N GLU A 27 6.21 -14.35 4.37
CA GLU A 27 6.93 -14.53 5.64
C GLU A 27 7.03 -13.19 6.38
N PHE A 28 5.97 -12.82 7.10
CA PHE A 28 5.82 -11.57 7.84
C PHE A 28 6.49 -11.56 9.22
N SER A 29 7.62 -12.27 9.36
CA SER A 29 8.45 -12.27 10.56
C SER A 29 9.91 -12.00 10.21
N ALA A 30 10.62 -11.27 11.06
CA ALA A 30 12.05 -11.03 10.96
C ALA A 30 12.78 -11.53 12.21
N SER A 31 14.04 -11.96 12.05
CA SER A 31 14.86 -12.49 13.14
C SER A 31 15.67 -11.41 13.85
N ARG A 32 15.88 -10.27 13.18
CA ARG A 32 16.64 -9.11 13.68
C ARG A 32 15.98 -7.81 13.20
N PRO A 33 16.21 -6.68 13.89
CA PRO A 33 15.75 -5.37 13.44
C PRO A 33 16.23 -5.06 12.01
N ASN A 34 15.40 -4.34 11.25
CA ASN A 34 15.69 -3.83 9.91
C ASN A 34 15.91 -4.87 8.80
N GLU A 35 15.55 -6.15 9.03
CA GLU A 35 15.65 -7.18 7.97
C GLU A 35 14.49 -7.13 6.98
N LYS A 36 13.29 -6.84 7.46
CA LYS A 36 12.07 -6.77 6.65
C LYS A 36 11.18 -5.66 7.16
N TRP A 37 10.77 -4.77 6.27
CA TRP A 37 9.78 -3.74 6.55
C TRP A 37 8.52 -3.97 5.73
N VAL A 38 7.39 -3.60 6.31
CA VAL A 38 6.11 -3.57 5.61
C VAL A 38 5.51 -2.19 5.69
N THR A 39 4.67 -1.87 4.71
CA THR A 39 3.89 -0.64 4.69
C THR A 39 2.42 -0.98 4.79
N ASP A 40 1.68 -0.23 5.59
CA ASP A 40 0.21 -0.30 5.60
C ASP A 40 -0.38 1.10 5.41
N ILE A 41 -1.54 1.16 4.76
CA ILE A 41 -2.32 2.38 4.61
C ILE A 41 -3.72 2.13 5.13
N THR A 42 -4.10 2.87 6.16
CA THR A 42 -5.44 2.81 6.77
C THR A 42 -6.08 4.19 6.86
N TYR A 43 -7.38 4.23 7.16
CA TYR A 43 -8.14 5.46 7.32
C TYR A 43 -8.43 5.74 8.80
N LEU A 44 -8.29 7.01 9.19
CA LEU A 44 -8.58 7.51 10.53
C LEU A 44 -9.83 8.42 10.47
N PRO A 45 -10.98 7.98 11.02
CA PRO A 45 -12.16 8.82 11.16
C PRO A 45 -12.00 9.77 12.36
N ILE A 46 -11.94 11.08 12.10
CA ILE A 46 -11.74 12.11 13.12
C ILE A 46 -12.74 13.25 12.87
N GLN A 47 -13.64 13.49 13.83
CA GLN A 47 -14.60 14.62 13.81
C GLN A 47 -15.37 14.75 12.48
N GLY A 48 -15.88 13.62 11.96
CA GLY A 48 -16.63 13.59 10.70
C GLY A 48 -15.78 13.76 9.45
N ARG A 49 -14.45 13.70 9.56
CA ARG A 49 -13.50 13.73 8.43
C ARG A 49 -12.68 12.45 8.40
N PHE A 50 -12.18 12.09 7.23
CA PHE A 50 -11.25 10.97 7.06
C PHE A 50 -9.86 11.47 6.74
N TYR A 51 -8.87 10.85 7.37
CA TYR A 51 -7.45 11.02 7.08
C TYR A 51 -6.84 9.67 6.73
N TYR A 52 -5.82 9.66 5.90
CA TYR A 52 -5.02 8.48 5.62
C TYR A 52 -3.82 8.47 6.55
N LEU A 53 -3.56 7.32 7.17
CA LEU A 53 -2.32 7.00 7.86
C LEU A 53 -1.55 6.03 6.96
N SER A 54 -0.38 6.43 6.51
CA SER A 54 0.61 5.54 5.91
C SER A 54 1.69 5.29 6.93
N ALA A 55 1.96 4.03 7.25
CA ALA A 55 2.97 3.62 8.22
C ALA A 55 3.97 2.65 7.59
N ILE A 56 5.22 2.72 8.07
CA ILE A 56 6.27 1.73 7.84
C ILE A 56 6.51 1.01 9.17
N ILE A 57 6.46 -0.32 9.14
CA ILE A 57 6.54 -1.18 10.32
C ILE A 57 7.73 -2.13 10.16
N ASP A 58 8.54 -2.25 11.21
CA ASP A 58 9.58 -3.26 11.31
C ASP A 58 8.99 -4.61 11.74
N LEU A 59 9.20 -5.66 10.95
CA LEU A 59 8.66 -7.01 11.22
C LEU A 59 9.38 -7.77 12.34
N PHE A 60 10.43 -7.21 12.94
CA PHE A 60 11.11 -7.83 14.08
C PHE A 60 10.28 -7.69 15.36
N ASN A 61 9.81 -6.48 15.65
CA ASN A 61 9.11 -6.12 16.90
C ASN A 61 7.76 -5.43 16.66
N ASN A 62 7.32 -5.32 15.40
CA ASN A 62 6.11 -4.60 14.98
C ASN A 62 6.11 -3.10 15.33
N GLU A 63 7.29 -2.50 15.48
CA GLU A 63 7.42 -1.08 15.77
C GLU A 63 7.17 -0.22 14.52
N VAL A 64 6.44 0.88 14.70
CA VAL A 64 6.26 1.90 13.65
C VAL A 64 7.53 2.75 13.59
N ILE A 65 8.33 2.59 12.54
CA ILE A 65 9.59 3.32 12.37
C ILE A 65 9.41 4.65 11.62
N ALA A 66 8.34 4.78 10.84
CA ALA A 66 7.97 6.03 10.19
C ALA A 66 6.46 6.05 9.89
N TYR A 67 5.88 7.25 9.87
CA TYR A 67 4.49 7.42 9.45
C TYR A 67 4.23 8.79 8.84
N ARG A 68 3.13 8.89 8.08
CA ARG A 68 2.59 10.15 7.59
C ARG A 68 1.07 10.12 7.65
N ILE A 69 0.50 11.23 8.13
CA ILE A 69 -0.95 11.47 8.09
C ILE A 69 -1.23 12.51 7.01
N SER A 70 -2.25 12.26 6.19
CA SER A 70 -2.65 13.16 5.10
C SER A 70 -4.15 13.14 4.88
N LYS A 71 -4.71 14.22 4.33
CA LYS A 71 -6.10 14.25 3.83
C LYS A 71 -6.27 13.54 2.49
N ARG A 72 -5.16 13.20 1.82
CA ARG A 72 -5.15 12.57 0.49
C ARG A 72 -4.16 11.41 0.45
N ASN A 73 -4.59 10.30 -0.14
CA ASN A 73 -3.71 9.21 -0.53
C ASN A 73 -3.08 9.56 -1.89
N ASN A 74 -1.86 10.07 -1.88
CA ASN A 74 -1.14 10.44 -3.11
C ASN A 74 -0.42 9.21 -3.66
N ILE A 75 -0.63 8.91 -4.94
CA ILE A 75 -0.07 7.75 -5.65
C ILE A 75 0.89 8.20 -6.77
N ARG A 76 1.31 9.47 -6.75
CA ARG A 76 2.10 10.14 -7.78
C ARG A 76 3.37 10.72 -7.18
#